data_AF-A0A7Y6QJQ5-F1
#
_entry.id   AF-A0A7Y6QJQ5-F1
#
_cell.length_a   1.000
_cell.length_b   1.000
_cell.length_c   1.000
_cell.angle_alpha   90.00
_cell.angle_beta   90.00
_cell.angle_gamma   90.00
#
_symmetry.space_group_name_H-M   'P 1'
#
loop_
_entity.id
_entity.type
_entity.pdbx_description
1 polymer ?
#
loop_
_entity_poly.entity_id
_entity_poly.type
_entity_poly.pdbx_seq_one_letter_code
_entity_poly.pdbx_strand_id
1 'polypeptide(L)'
;MYPWLWFWNPQLNLPLSGHVAQQFDLRQLLRTLPSHAGDGAVEGDIVSDVASYGKQIGWLTDVLLDEVKEIREKTAEKDSALESLRITREKIEEIKKRYNPTAASIYKDVQDLQRRDGQEFQQLRKQLLEILQQSPAG
;
A
#
# COMPACT_ATOMS: atom_id res chain seq x y z
N MET A 1 -22.05 -20.44 20.56
CA MET A 1 -21.71 -20.44 19.12
C MET A 1 -22.97 -20.18 18.34
N TYR A 2 -23.01 -19.10 17.56
CA TYR A 2 -24.20 -18.68 16.83
C TYR A 2 -24.18 -19.25 15.40
N PRO A 3 -25.08 -20.19 15.03
CA PRO A 3 -24.99 -21.01 13.81
C PRO A 3 -25.45 -20.31 12.52
N TRP A 4 -25.65 -18.99 12.54
CA TRP A 4 -26.23 -18.21 11.44
C TRP A 4 -25.25 -17.23 10.79
N LEU A 5 -23.93 -17.33 11.01
CA LEU A 5 -22.97 -16.41 10.36
C LEU A 5 -22.44 -16.91 8.99
N TRP A 6 -22.86 -18.09 8.55
CA TRP A 6 -22.38 -18.77 7.34
C TRP A 6 -22.86 -18.19 6.00
N PHE A 7 -23.90 -17.36 5.97
CA PHE A 7 -24.40 -16.72 4.74
C PHE A 7 -23.75 -15.37 4.43
N TRP A 8 -22.93 -14.83 5.33
CA TRP A 8 -22.45 -13.44 5.21
C TRP A 8 -21.16 -13.29 4.38
N ASN A 9 -20.52 -14.40 3.97
CA ASN A 9 -19.41 -14.39 3.01
C ASN A 9 -19.23 -15.76 2.32
N PRO A 10 -20.11 -16.16 1.37
CA PRO A 10 -19.91 -17.39 0.61
C PRO A 10 -18.73 -17.21 -0.34
N GLN A 11 -17.57 -17.73 0.03
CA GLN A 11 -16.44 -17.90 -0.89
C GLN A 11 -16.80 -18.99 -1.91
N LEU A 12 -17.48 -18.59 -2.99
CA LEU A 12 -17.83 -19.44 -4.12
C LEU A 12 -16.57 -19.78 -4.91
N ASN A 13 -15.93 -20.90 -4.57
CA ASN A 13 -14.84 -21.48 -5.35
C ASN A 13 -15.43 -22.45 -6.37
N LEU A 14 -15.66 -21.99 -7.60
CA LEU A 14 -16.09 -22.87 -8.69
C LEU A 14 -14.88 -23.69 -9.19
N PRO A 15 -15.06 -24.95 -9.63
CA PRO A 15 -13.96 -25.85 -9.98
C PRO A 15 -13.07 -25.37 -11.15
N LEU A 16 -13.48 -24.32 -11.86
CA LEU A 16 -12.72 -23.67 -12.93
C LEU A 16 -12.27 -22.23 -12.59
N SER A 17 -12.63 -21.70 -11.42
CA SER A 17 -12.11 -20.41 -10.96
C SER A 17 -10.77 -20.65 -10.27
N GLY A 18 -9.68 -20.30 -10.95
CA GLY A 18 -8.37 -20.17 -10.30
C GLY A 18 -8.41 -19.15 -9.15
N HIS A 19 -7.27 -18.95 -8.47
CA HIS A 19 -7.13 -18.00 -7.37
C HIS A 19 -7.70 -16.61 -7.77
N VAL A 20 -8.92 -16.32 -7.33
CA VAL A 20 -9.51 -14.98 -7.48
C VAL A 20 -8.84 -14.10 -6.44
N ALA A 21 -7.73 -13.47 -6.82
CA ALA A 21 -7.20 -12.34 -6.08
C ALA A 21 -8.19 -11.19 -6.29
N GLN A 22 -9.02 -10.90 -5.29
CA GLN A 22 -9.87 -9.71 -5.31
C GLN A 22 -8.96 -8.48 -5.24
N GLN A 23 -8.83 -7.78 -6.35
CA GLN A 23 -8.14 -6.50 -6.41
C GLN A 23 -9.18 -5.41 -6.12
N PHE A 24 -9.11 -4.81 -4.93
CA PHE A 24 -9.95 -3.68 -4.56
C PHE A 24 -9.36 -2.40 -5.12
N ASP A 25 -10.14 -1.66 -5.91
CA ASP A 25 -9.80 -0.29 -6.27
C ASP A 25 -10.07 0.62 -5.06
N LEU A 26 -9.01 1.15 -4.47
CA LEU A 26 -9.10 2.04 -3.32
C LEU A 26 -9.97 3.27 -3.61
N ARG A 27 -9.97 3.80 -4.84
CA ARG A 27 -10.79 4.96 -5.20
C ARG A 27 -12.27 4.62 -5.18
N GLN A 28 -12.64 3.41 -5.61
CA GLN A 28 -14.02 2.93 -5.55
C GLN A 28 -14.48 2.69 -4.12
N LEU A 29 -13.58 2.17 -3.27
CA LEU A 29 -13.86 2.01 -1.84
C LEU A 29 -14.05 3.36 -1.17
N LEU A 30 -13.16 4.33 -1.41
CA LEU A 30 -13.22 5.64 -0.79
C LEU A 30 -14.45 6.44 -1.23
N ARG A 31 -14.93 6.28 -2.47
CA ARG A 31 -16.21 6.88 -2.92
C ARG A 31 -17.44 6.42 -2.14
N THR A 32 -17.36 5.30 -1.42
CA THR A 32 -18.45 4.83 -0.55
C THR A 32 -18.38 5.39 0.87
N LEU A 33 -17.38 6.23 1.18
CA LEU A 33 -17.27 6.87 2.48
C LEU A 33 -18.50 7.74 2.77
N PRO A 34 -19.07 7.63 3.98
CA PRO A 34 -20.17 8.49 4.37
C PRO A 34 -19.67 9.93 4.47
N SER A 35 -20.52 10.89 4.10
CA SER A 35 -20.16 12.32 3.97
C SER A 35 -19.58 12.97 5.22
N HIS A 36 -19.81 12.42 6.41
CA HIS A 36 -19.21 12.89 7.67
C HIS A 36 -17.74 12.48 7.84
N ALA A 37 -17.25 11.52 7.05
CA ALA A 37 -15.86 11.08 7.03
C ALA A 37 -15.01 11.83 5.97
N GLY A 38 -15.63 12.75 5.22
CA GLY A 38 -15.00 13.49 4.13
C GLY A 38 -15.65 13.21 2.77
N ASP A 39 -15.17 13.89 1.73
CA ASP A 39 -15.55 13.60 0.35
C ASP A 39 -14.65 12.47 -0.19
N GLY A 40 -15.25 11.32 -0.46
CA GLY A 40 -14.52 10.12 -0.89
C GLY A 40 -13.75 10.26 -2.21
N ALA A 41 -14.16 11.16 -3.11
CA ALA A 41 -13.41 11.44 -4.33
C ALA A 41 -12.16 12.27 -4.00
N VAL A 42 -12.31 13.29 -3.17
CA VAL A 42 -11.20 14.13 -2.70
C VAL A 42 -10.18 13.30 -1.90
N GLU A 43 -10.64 12.44 -0.99
CA GLU A 43 -9.75 11.55 -0.23
C GLU A 43 -9.01 10.56 -1.14
N GLY A 44 -9.66 10.11 -2.21
CA GLY A 44 -9.03 9.28 -3.24
C GLY A 44 -7.83 9.96 -3.90
N ASP A 45 -7.98 11.24 -4.26
CA ASP A 45 -6.91 12.03 -4.86
C ASP A 45 -5.79 12.34 -3.85
N ILE A 46 -6.12 12.62 -2.59
CA ILE A 46 -5.11 12.83 -1.53
C ILE A 46 -4.25 11.58 -1.33
N VAL A 47 -4.89 10.40 -1.22
CA VAL A 47 -4.20 9.13 -0.98
C VAL A 47 -3.31 8.72 -2.16
N SER A 48 -3.72 9.01 -3.39
CA SER A 48 -2.94 8.66 -4.59
C SER A 48 -1.83 9.66 -4.89
N ASP A 49 -2.11 10.96 -4.77
CA ASP A 49 -1.27 12.02 -5.35
C ASP A 49 -0.38 12.69 -4.30
N VAL A 50 -0.81 12.72 -3.04
CA VAL A 50 -0.05 13.33 -1.94
C VAL A 50 0.71 12.26 -1.15
N ALA A 51 -0.05 11.40 -0.47
CA ALA A 51 0.51 10.35 0.38
C ALA A 51 -0.57 9.37 0.81
N SER A 52 -0.26 8.08 0.72
CA SER A 52 -1.11 7.06 1.31
C SER A 52 -1.25 7.25 2.82
N TYR A 53 -2.36 6.81 3.41
CA TYR A 53 -2.57 6.91 4.86
C TYR A 53 -1.43 6.28 5.68
N GLY A 54 -0.87 5.16 5.22
CA GLY A 54 0.29 4.55 5.86
C GLY A 54 1.54 5.45 5.84
N LYS A 55 1.71 6.28 4.81
CA LYS A 55 2.80 7.27 4.73
C LYS A 55 2.53 8.48 5.62
N GLN A 56 1.28 8.97 5.66
CA GLN A 56 0.86 10.05 6.55
C GLN A 56 1.07 9.70 8.03
N ILE A 57 0.64 8.50 8.45
CA ILE A 57 0.87 7.97 9.80
C ILE A 57 2.36 7.77 10.06
N GLY A 58 3.12 7.33 9.06
CA GLY A 58 4.58 7.20 9.14
C GLY A 58 5.26 8.53 9.49
N TRP A 59 4.90 9.61 8.78
CA TRP A 59 5.41 10.95 9.07
C TRP A 59 5.06 11.43 10.48
N LEU A 60 3.81 11.24 10.89
CA LEU A 60 3.38 11.61 12.24
C LEU A 60 4.15 10.82 13.30
N THR A 61 4.39 9.53 13.06
CA THR A 61 5.19 8.67 13.93
C THR A 61 6.63 9.16 14.05
N ASP A 62 7.24 9.54 12.92
CA ASP A 62 8.63 10.04 12.89
C ASP A 62 8.76 11.33 13.69
N VAL A 63 7.85 12.30 13.49
CA VAL A 63 7.81 13.55 14.26
C VAL A 63 7.63 13.29 15.76
N LEU A 64 6.69 12.42 16.13
CA LEU A 64 6.46 12.06 17.54
C LEU A 64 7.68 11.42 18.20
N LEU A 65 8.38 10.53 17.49
CA LEU A 65 9.59 9.89 18.02
C LEU A 65 10.72 10.90 18.20
N ASP A 66 10.87 11.86 17.29
CA ASP A 66 11.88 12.92 17.38
C ASP A 66 11.59 13.89 18.54
N GLU A 67 10.35 14.36 18.68
CA GLU A 67 9.94 15.26 19.78
C GLU A 67 10.11 14.60 21.15
N VAL A 68 9.73 13.32 21.30
CA VAL A 68 9.85 12.62 22.59
C VAL A 68 11.31 12.32 22.94
N LYS A 69 12.20 12.19 21.94
CA LYS A 69 13.64 12.03 22.20
C LYS A 69 14.20 13.24 22.96
N GLU A 70 13.81 14.46 22.58
CA GLU A 70 14.24 15.69 23.27
C GLU A 70 13.68 15.80 24.70
N ILE A 71 12.48 15.28 24.94
CA ILE A 71 11.82 15.29 26.27
C ILE A 71 12.42 14.23 27.19
N ARG A 72 12.78 13.05 26.67
CA ARG A 72 13.36 11.96 27.47
C ARG A 72 14.77 12.22 27.95
N GLU A 73 15.57 13.00 27.23
CA GLU A 73 16.87 13.45 27.74
C GLU A 73 16.73 14.22 29.08
N LYS A 74 15.53 14.76 29.37
CA LYS A 74 15.21 15.50 30.61
C LYS A 74 14.50 14.66 31.66
N THR A 75 14.00 13.46 31.33
CA THR A 75 13.16 12.66 32.24
C THR A 75 13.46 11.17 32.06
N ALA A 76 14.04 10.54 33.10
CA ALA A 76 14.55 9.17 33.07
C ALA A 76 13.47 8.06 33.04
N GLU A 77 12.27 8.35 32.57
CA GLU A 77 11.15 7.41 32.59
C GLU A 77 11.08 6.61 31.29
N LYS A 78 11.29 5.29 31.40
CA LYS A 78 11.10 4.35 30.30
C LYS A 78 9.62 4.06 30.10
N ASP A 79 8.93 4.97 29.42
CA ASP A 79 7.58 4.74 28.90
C ASP A 79 7.56 3.57 27.90
N SER A 80 6.74 2.56 28.20
CA SER A 80 6.61 1.31 27.43
C SER A 80 5.88 1.52 26.10
N ALA A 81 5.04 2.56 25.99
CA ALA A 81 4.32 2.89 24.77
C ALA A 81 5.26 3.41 23.66
N LEU A 82 6.26 4.22 24.03
CA LEU A 82 7.25 4.74 23.09
C LEU A 82 8.13 3.64 22.49
N GLU A 83 8.59 2.69 23.32
CA GLU A 83 9.37 1.56 22.81
C GLU A 83 8.51 0.66 21.91
N SER A 84 7.24 0.46 22.26
CA SER A 84 6.29 -0.26 21.41
C SER A 84 6.08 0.43 20.05
N LEU A 85 6.03 1.76 20.04
CA LEU A 85 5.93 2.57 18.82
C LEU A 85 7.19 2.42 17.96
N ARG A 86 8.38 2.47 18.56
CA ARG A 86 9.68 2.27 17.88
C ARG A 86 9.79 0.89 17.23
N ILE A 87 9.46 -0.17 17.98
CA ILE A 87 9.47 -1.55 17.47
C ILE A 87 8.47 -1.71 16.31
N THR A 88 7.27 -1.13 16.45
CA THR A 88 6.26 -1.16 15.39
C THR A 88 6.76 -0.47 14.12
N ARG A 89 7.38 0.71 14.27
CA ARG A 89 7.97 1.48 13.16
C ARG A 89 9.06 0.70 12.43
N GLU A 90 9.94 0.02 13.16
CA GLU A 90 11.00 -0.82 12.58
C GLU A 90 10.43 -2.00 11.78
N LYS A 91 9.43 -2.70 12.33
CA LYS A 91 8.76 -3.83 11.65
C LYS A 91 8.08 -3.39 10.35
N ILE A 92 7.44 -2.23 10.35
CA ILE A 92 6.80 -1.68 9.14
C ILE A 92 7.86 -1.46 8.03
N GLU A 93 9.03 -0.92 8.37
CA GLU A 93 10.09 -0.73 7.37
C GLU A 93 10.68 -2.03 6.86
N GLU A 94 10.83 -3.03 7.74
CA GLU A 94 11.25 -4.36 7.31
C GLU A 94 10.27 -4.94 6.27
N ILE A 95 8.95 -4.82 6.53
CA ILE A 95 7.92 -5.24 5.58
C ILE A 95 8.07 -4.47 4.26
N LYS A 96 8.17 -3.13 4.30
CA LYS A 96 8.33 -2.32 3.08
C LYS A 96 9.56 -2.73 2.27
N LYS A 97 10.69 -2.98 2.94
CA LYS A 97 11.93 -3.45 2.28
C LYS A 97 11.76 -4.79 1.58
N ARG A 98 10.94 -5.71 2.11
CA ARG A 98 10.63 -6.98 1.44
C ARG A 98 9.80 -6.81 0.16
N TYR A 99 9.03 -5.74 0.06
CA TYR A 99 8.19 -5.43 -1.10
C TYR A 99 8.86 -4.50 -2.11
N ASN A 100 10.17 -4.28 -2.01
CA ASN A 100 10.89 -3.53 -3.05
C ASN A 100 10.78 -4.28 -4.39
N PRO A 101 10.28 -3.66 -5.46
CA PRO A 101 10.03 -4.36 -6.72
C PRO A 101 11.34 -4.94 -7.27
N THR A 102 11.37 -6.25 -7.40
CA THR A 102 12.46 -7.00 -8.04
C THR A 102 12.26 -7.01 -9.55
N ALA A 103 13.32 -7.26 -10.32
CA ALA A 103 13.19 -7.46 -11.77
C ALA A 103 12.17 -8.57 -12.12
N ALA A 104 12.09 -9.62 -11.29
CA ALA A 104 11.14 -10.71 -11.47
C ALA A 104 9.69 -10.27 -11.22
N SER A 105 9.43 -9.46 -10.20
CA SER A 105 8.08 -8.92 -9.95
C SER A 105 7.66 -7.94 -11.03
N ILE A 106 8.57 -7.05 -11.47
CA ILE A 106 8.30 -6.11 -12.57
C ILE A 106 7.97 -6.87 -13.86
N TYR A 107 8.75 -7.90 -14.19
CA TYR A 107 8.48 -8.74 -15.36
C TYR A 107 7.09 -9.39 -15.28
N LYS A 108 6.71 -9.92 -14.12
CA LYS A 108 5.39 -10.50 -13.90
C LYS A 108 4.28 -9.46 -14.04
N ASP A 109 4.47 -8.26 -13.48
CA ASP A 109 3.50 -7.17 -13.57
C ASP A 109 3.28 -6.75 -15.03
N VAL A 110 4.34 -6.70 -15.83
CA VAL A 110 4.27 -6.44 -17.29
C VAL A 110 3.51 -7.56 -18.02
N GLN A 111 3.75 -8.83 -17.69
CA GLN A 111 3.01 -9.96 -18.27
C GLN A 111 1.52 -9.90 -17.91
N ASP A 112 1.20 -9.57 -16.67
CA ASP A 112 -0.19 -9.49 -16.23
C ASP A 112 -0.88 -8.25 -16.81
N LEU A 113 -0.17 -7.15 -17.06
CA LEU A 113 -0.69 -6.00 -17.81
C LEU A 113 -1.02 -6.38 -19.25
N GLN A 114 -0.13 -7.12 -19.93
CA GLN A 114 -0.36 -7.60 -21.30
C GLN A 114 -1.66 -8.41 -21.45
N ARG A 115 -2.02 -9.19 -20.42
CA ARG A 115 -3.24 -10.01 -20.41
C ARG A 115 -4.50 -9.23 -20.11
N ARG A 116 -4.40 -8.14 -19.34
CA ARG A 116 -5.54 -7.38 -18.82
C ARG A 116 -5.90 -6.18 -19.68
N ASP A 117 -4.90 -5.42 -20.14
CA ASP A 117 -5.11 -4.20 -20.92
C ASP A 117 -4.09 -4.09 -22.05
N GLY A 118 -4.54 -4.35 -23.27
CA GLY A 118 -3.71 -4.27 -24.46
C GLY A 118 -3.28 -2.84 -24.81
N GLN A 119 -4.07 -1.81 -24.50
CA GLN A 119 -3.72 -0.43 -24.82
C GLN A 119 -2.66 0.11 -23.87
N GLU A 120 -2.87 -0.06 -22.56
CA GLU A 120 -1.92 0.35 -21.53
C GLU A 120 -0.58 -0.41 -21.70
N PHE A 121 -0.64 -1.70 -22.04
CA PHE A 121 0.55 -2.48 -22.36
C PHE A 121 1.33 -1.93 -23.58
N GLN A 122 0.64 -1.50 -24.66
CA GLN A 122 1.34 -0.91 -25.80
C GLN A 122 2.00 0.44 -25.47
N GLN A 123 1.40 1.24 -24.59
CA GLN A 123 2.00 2.47 -24.10
C GLN A 123 3.26 2.18 -23.27
N LEU A 124 3.16 1.27 -22.30
CA LEU A 124 4.29 0.84 -21.49
C LEU A 124 5.43 0.27 -22.35
N ARG A 125 5.10 -0.55 -23.36
CA ARG A 125 6.08 -1.11 -24.30
C ARG A 125 6.87 -0.03 -25.04
N LYS A 126 6.24 1.07 -25.47
CA LYS A 126 6.94 2.18 -26.12
C LYS A 126 7.94 2.84 -25.15
N GLN A 127 7.51 3.13 -23.93
CA GLN A 127 8.36 3.72 -22.89
C GLN A 127 9.56 2.81 -22.54
N LEU A 128 9.32 1.50 -22.40
CA LEU A 128 10.40 0.54 -22.14
C LEU A 128 11.42 0.49 -23.30
N LEU A 129 10.95 0.56 -24.56
CA LEU A 129 11.85 0.61 -25.72
C LEU A 129 12.70 1.89 -25.73
N GLU A 130 12.13 3.04 -25.36
CA GLU A 130 12.89 4.29 -25.24
C GLU A 130 13.99 4.18 -24.18
N ILE A 131 13.68 3.60 -23.00
CA ILE A 131 14.67 3.36 -21.94
C ILE A 131 15.78 2.42 -22.40
N LEU A 132 15.44 1.33 -23.11
CA LEU A 132 16.43 0.38 -23.62
C LEU A 132 17.32 0.96 -24.73
N GLN A 133 16.84 1.99 -25.44
CA GLN A 133 17.61 2.73 -26.44
C GLN A 133 18.49 3.82 -25.82
N GLN A 134 18.12 4.32 -24.64
CA GLN A 134 18.96 5.20 -23.83
C GLN A 134 20.03 4.34 -23.14
N SER A 135 21.21 4.24 -23.76
CA SER A 135 22.38 3.56 -23.21
C SER A 135 22.60 4.01 -21.75
N PRO A 136 22.87 3.09 -20.79
CA PRO A 136 23.01 3.48 -19.39
C PRO A 136 24.17 4.48 -19.27
N ALA A 137 23.88 5.65 -18.68
CA ALA A 137 24.94 6.52 -18.18
C ALA A 137 25.66 5.73 -17.08
N GLY A 138 26.87 5.27 -17.42
CA GLY A 138 27.76 4.56 -16.49
C GLY A 138 28.20 5.43 -15.33
#